data_AF-A0A372JW75-F1
#
_entry.id   AF-A0A372JW75-F1
#
_cell.length_a   1.000
_cell.length_b   1.000
_cell.length_c   1.000
_cell.angle_alpha   90.00
_cell.angle_beta   90.00
_cell.angle_gamma   90.00
#
_symmetry.space_group_name_H-M   'P 1'
#
loop_
_entity.id
_entity.type
_entity.pdbx_description
1 polymer ?
#
loop_
_entity_poly.entity_id
_entity_poly.type
_entity_poly.pdbx_seq_one_letter_code
_entity_poly.pdbx_strand_id
1 'polypeptide(L)'
;MRLTNFILRDMEPILVEWEAFAASLLPEATDMGPVELRDHAQSILHAIVNDLRSSQTREAQQQNSKGRAPLPIDATETAANACPR
;
A
#
# COMPACT_ATOMS: atom_id res chain seq x y z
N MET A 1 -1.70 -20.84 -2.98
CA MET A 1 -1.20 -19.70 -2.18
C MET A 1 -2.16 -18.53 -2.38
N ARG A 2 -2.64 -17.88 -1.32
CA ARG A 2 -3.40 -16.61 -1.41
C ARG A 2 -2.43 -15.43 -1.30
N LEU A 3 -2.69 -14.34 -2.01
CA LEU A 3 -1.84 -13.14 -1.99
C LEU A 3 -1.60 -12.61 -0.57
N THR A 4 -2.63 -12.62 0.28
CA THR A 4 -2.52 -12.22 1.70
C THR A 4 -1.52 -13.06 2.49
N ASN A 5 -1.43 -14.36 2.20
CA ASN A 5 -0.45 -15.24 2.86
C ASN A 5 0.96 -15.04 2.32
N PHE A 6 1.10 -14.70 1.04
CA PHE A 6 2.39 -14.34 0.44
C PHE A 6 2.94 -13.07 1.10
N ILE A 7 2.15 -11.99 1.14
CA ILE A 7 2.57 -10.71 1.74
C ILE A 7 2.98 -10.88 3.20
N LEU A 8 2.20 -11.63 4.00
CA LEU A 8 2.53 -11.83 5.41
C LEU A 8 3.77 -12.71 5.65
N ARG A 9 3.98 -13.72 4.81
CA ARG A 9 5.16 -14.60 4.92
C ARG A 9 6.43 -13.89 4.48
N ASP A 10 6.33 -13.10 3.41
CA ASP A 10 7.47 -12.49 2.73
C ASP A 10 7.59 -10.98 3.04
N MET A 11 7.00 -10.53 4.17
CA MET A 11 6.97 -9.12 4.58
C MET A 11 8.37 -8.50 4.62
N GLU A 12 9.31 -9.17 5.29
CA GLU A 12 10.68 -8.70 5.44
C GLU A 12 11.39 -8.55 4.08
N PRO A 13 11.44 -9.57 3.20
CA PRO A 13 11.94 -9.41 1.84
C PRO A 13 11.30 -8.27 1.04
N ILE A 14 9.98 -8.08 1.15
CA ILE A 14 9.28 -7.00 0.44
C ILE A 14 9.75 -5.63 0.94
N LEU A 15 9.93 -5.46 2.25
CA LEU A 15 10.39 -4.20 2.84
C LEU A 15 11.83 -3.86 2.44
N VAL A 16 12.71 -4.87 2.39
CA VAL A 16 14.11 -4.68 1.95
C VAL A 16 14.19 -4.18 0.50
N GLU A 17 13.43 -4.80 -0.40
CA GLU A 17 13.40 -4.38 -1.81
C GLU A 17 12.79 -2.98 -1.98
N TRP A 18 11.78 -2.65 -1.17
CA TRP A 18 11.19 -1.31 -1.16
C TRP A 18 12.20 -0.27 -0.69
N GLU A 19 12.92 -0.52 0.40
CA GLU A 19 13.96 0.37 0.90
C GLU A 19 15.07 0.61 -0.15
N ALA A 20 15.55 -0.46 -0.79
CA ALA A 20 16.54 -0.37 -1.86
C ALA A 20 16.03 0.45 -3.05
N PHE A 21 14.76 0.28 -3.43
CA PHE A 21 14.13 1.07 -4.48
C PHE A 21 13.98 2.54 -4.09
N ALA A 22 13.54 2.83 -2.87
CA ALA A 22 13.40 4.21 -2.38
C ALA A 22 14.76 4.93 -2.37
N ALA A 23 15.82 4.24 -1.90
CA ALA A 23 17.19 4.75 -1.93
C ALA A 23 17.68 5.04 -3.36
N SER A 24 17.20 4.30 -4.37
CA SER A 24 17.56 4.55 -5.77
C SER A 24 16.91 5.80 -6.38
N LEU A 25 15.74 6.22 -5.86
CA LEU A 25 14.96 7.32 -6.43
C LEU A 25 15.40 8.69 -5.92
N LEU A 26 15.90 8.76 -4.68
CA LEU A 26 16.25 10.02 -4.04
C LEU A 26 17.59 9.90 -3.32
N PRO A 27 18.72 10.11 -4.02
CA PRO A 27 20.03 10.18 -3.38
C PRO A 27 20.13 11.35 -2.37
N GLU A 28 19.28 12.38 -2.51
CA GLU A 28 19.34 13.63 -1.75
C GLU A 28 18.13 13.89 -0.83
N ALA A 29 17.00 13.18 -0.98
CA ALA A 29 15.83 13.39 -0.11
C ALA A 29 15.98 12.59 1.18
N THR A 30 16.93 13.03 2.00
CA THR A 30 17.22 12.50 3.33
C THR A 30 16.36 13.22 4.38
N ASP A 31 15.09 13.53 4.07
CA ASP A 31 14.21 14.17 5.06
C ASP A 31 13.40 13.12 5.84
N MET A 32 13.23 11.92 5.29
CA MET A 32 12.60 10.78 5.96
C MET A 32 13.63 9.67 6.13
N GLY A 33 13.91 9.30 7.37
CA GLY A 33 14.95 8.29 7.66
C GLY A 33 14.57 6.93 7.06
N PRO A 34 15.55 6.05 6.74
CA PRO A 34 15.28 4.70 6.23
C PRO A 34 14.29 3.89 7.08
N VAL A 35 14.33 4.12 8.40
CA VAL A 35 13.41 3.52 9.38
C VAL A 35 11.97 3.99 9.17
N GLU A 36 11.75 5.28 8.95
CA GLU A 36 10.41 5.83 8.76
C GLU A 36 9.78 5.36 7.45
N LEU A 37 10.56 5.27 6.38
CA LEU A 37 10.11 4.71 5.10
C LEU A 37 9.67 3.25 5.25
N ARG A 38 10.46 2.48 6.00
CA ARG A 38 10.20 1.08 6.24
C ARG A 38 8.94 0.86 7.10
N ASP A 39 8.79 1.62 8.17
CA ASP A 39 7.61 1.55 9.04
C ASP A 39 6.34 1.93 8.27
N HIS A 40 6.42 2.96 7.42
CA HIS A 40 5.31 3.39 6.58
C HIS A 40 4.94 2.32 5.53
N ALA A 41 5.94 1.76 4.84
CA ALA A 41 5.75 0.66 3.90
C ALA A 41 5.09 -0.56 4.56
N GLN A 42 5.50 -0.90 5.78
CA GLN A 42 4.90 -2.00 6.54
C GLN A 42 3.44 -1.74 6.88
N SER A 43 3.10 -0.51 7.30
CA SER A 43 1.71 -0.09 7.56
C SER A 43 0.82 -0.27 6.32
N ILE A 44 1.31 0.17 5.15
CA ILE A 44 0.60 0.02 3.87
C ILE A 44 0.36 -1.47 3.56
N LEU A 45 1.36 -2.33 3.71
CA LEU A 45 1.21 -3.76 3.44
C LEU A 45 0.21 -4.43 4.37
N HIS A 46 0.16 -4.03 5.65
CA HIS A 46 -0.86 -4.50 6.58
C HIS A 46 -2.26 -4.03 6.20
N ALA A 47 -2.43 -2.77 5.79
CA ALA A 47 -3.71 -2.25 5.30
C ALA A 47 -4.19 -3.03 4.07
N ILE A 48 -3.31 -3.30 3.11
CA ILE A 48 -3.61 -4.12 1.92
C ILE A 48 -4.02 -5.54 2.32
N VAL A 49 -3.28 -6.18 3.23
CA VAL A 49 -3.64 -7.52 3.71
C VAL A 49 -5.02 -7.53 4.36
N ASN A 50 -5.34 -6.50 5.15
CA ASN A 50 -6.65 -6.37 5.78
C ASN A 50 -7.77 -6.15 4.76
N ASP A 51 -7.56 -5.27 3.77
CA ASP A 51 -8.52 -5.05 2.68
C ASP A 51 -8.77 -6.33 1.89
N LEU A 52 -7.71 -7.05 1.51
CA LEU A 52 -7.79 -8.32 0.78
C LEU A 52 -8.40 -9.48 1.60
N ARG A 53 -8.33 -9.40 2.93
CA ARG A 53 -9.00 -10.34 3.85
C ARG A 53 -10.46 -9.98 4.07
N SER A 54 -10.78 -8.69 4.03
CA SER A 54 -12.16 -8.23 4.01
C SER A 54 -12.80 -8.77 2.73
N SER A 55 -13.85 -9.57 2.88
CA SER A 55 -14.55 -10.10 1.72
C SER A 55 -15.19 -8.94 0.97
N GLN A 56 -14.65 -8.56 -0.20
CA GLN A 56 -15.37 -7.71 -1.14
C GLN A 56 -16.70 -8.41 -1.44
N THR A 57 -17.81 -7.78 -1.06
CA THR A 57 -19.12 -8.26 -1.45
C THR A 57 -19.21 -8.24 -2.98
N ARG A 58 -20.02 -9.13 -3.55
CA ARG A 58 -20.21 -9.21 -5.02
C ARG A 58 -20.70 -7.87 -5.60
N GLU A 59 -21.35 -7.07 -4.77
CA GLU A 59 -21.82 -5.72 -5.05
C GLU A 59 -20.69 -4.69 -5.01
N ALA A 60 -19.77 -4.78 -4.05
CA ALA A 60 -18.57 -3.93 -3.99
C ALA A 60 -17.64 -4.19 -5.19
N GLN A 61 -17.43 -5.47 -5.55
CA GLN A 61 -16.65 -5.85 -6.73
C GLN A 61 -17.24 -5.26 -8.02
N GLN A 62 -18.57 -5.33 -8.19
CA GLN A 62 -19.28 -4.79 -9.35
C GLN A 62 -19.27 -3.25 -9.39
N GLN A 63 -19.32 -2.60 -8.23
CA GLN A 63 -19.22 -1.14 -8.13
C GLN A 63 -17.80 -0.69 -8.46
N ASN A 64 -16.77 -1.35 -7.91
CA ASN A 64 -15.37 -1.08 -8.19
C ASN A 64 -15.05 -1.27 -9.68
N SER A 65 -15.51 -2.37 -10.31
CA SER A 65 -15.29 -2.64 -11.74
C SER A 65 -15.97 -1.63 -12.66
N LYS A 66 -16.99 -0.91 -12.17
CA LYS A 66 -17.72 0.13 -12.91
C LYS A 66 -17.28 1.54 -12.53
N GLY A 67 -16.24 1.69 -11.70
CA GLY A 67 -15.76 2.99 -11.21
C GLY A 67 -16.76 3.69 -10.27
N ARG A 68 -17.67 2.94 -9.66
CA ARG A 68 -18.74 3.43 -8.76
C ARG A 68 -18.51 3.00 -7.31
N ALA A 69 -17.27 2.65 -6.96
CA ALA A 69 -16.89 2.38 -5.59
C ALA A 69 -17.34 3.55 -4.70
N PRO A 70 -18.00 3.30 -3.56
CA PRO A 70 -18.19 4.34 -2.55
C PRO A 70 -16.84 4.96 -2.21
N LEU A 71 -16.76 6.29 -2.20
CA LEU A 71 -15.56 6.98 -1.74
C LEU A 71 -15.28 6.53 -0.30
N PRO A 72 -14.06 6.06 0.01
CA PRO A 72 -13.68 5.76 1.38
C PRO A 72 -13.94 7.00 2.23
N ILE A 73 -14.65 6.82 3.35
CA ILE A 73 -15.04 7.92 4.25
C ILE A 73 -13.79 8.49 4.98
N ASP A 74 -12.64 7.83 4.83
CA ASP A 74 -11.35 8.20 5.42
C ASP A 74 -10.22 8.16 4.36
N ALA A 75 -10.38 8.95 3.29
CA ALA A 75 -9.44 9.03 2.17
C ALA A 75 -8.23 9.95 2.45
N THR A 76 -7.67 9.93 3.66
CA THR A 76 -6.53 10.80 4.01
C THR A 76 -5.17 10.20 3.67
N GLU A 77 -5.08 8.92 3.32
CA GLU A 77 -3.80 8.28 3.01
C GLU A 77 -3.95 7.31 1.83
N THR A 78 -3.91 7.83 0.61
CA THR A 78 -3.75 7.01 -0.60
C THR A 78 -2.72 7.69 -1.51
N ALA A 79 -1.83 6.87 -2.08
CA ALA A 79 -0.66 7.23 -2.89
C ALA A 79 -0.93 8.11 -4.14
N ALA A 80 -2.17 8.53 -4.37
CA ALA A 80 -2.60 9.35 -5.51
C ALA A 80 -2.36 10.86 -5.31
N ASN A 81 -1.94 11.32 -4.13
CA ASN A 81 -1.74 12.75 -3.88
C ASN A 81 -0.44 13.34 -4.48
N ALA A 82 0.35 12.56 -5.22
CA ALA A 82 1.64 13.00 -5.78
C ALA A 82 1.59 13.55 -7.23
N CYS A 83 0.43 13.91 -7.77
CA CYS A 83 0.34 14.63 -9.06
C CYS A 83 -0.39 15.97 -8.90
N PRO A 84 0.32 17.10 -8.77
CA PRO A 84 -0.28 18.41 -8.98
C PRO A 84 -0.59 18.62 -10.47
N ARG A 85 -1.67 19.37 -10.74
CA ARG A 85 -2.16 19.71 -12.09
C ARG A 85 -1.18 20.58 -12.88
#